data_AF-A0A9P6DDZ0-F1
#
_entry.id   AF-A0A9P6DDZ0-F1
#
_cell.length_a   1.000
_cell.length_b   1.000
_cell.length_c   1.000
_cell.angle_alpha   90.00
_cell.angle_beta   90.00
_cell.angle_gamma   90.00
#
_symmetry.space_group_name_H-M   'P 1'
#
loop_
_entity.id
_entity.type
_entity.pdbx_description
1 polymer ?
#
loop_
_entity_poly.entity_id
_entity_poly.type
_entity_poly.pdbx_seq_one_letter_code
_entity_poly.pdbx_strand_id
1 'polypeptide(L)'
;QSQQYAHMKIKFESCSQANKAIQDGLFIGGKVITVRKDAQEPPICYRCHTIGDGHFANSCTVVMHDVFRHCSQEHRSAQCPHPSWKWCWNCK
;
A
#
# COMPACT_ATOMS: atom_id res chain seq x y z
N GLN A 1 -3.50 -10.41 22.86
CA GLN A 1 -3.28 -9.60 21.65
C GLN A 1 -4.31 -8.48 21.67
N SER A 2 -3.90 -7.21 21.80
CA SER A 2 -4.82 -6.07 21.77
C SER A 2 -4.67 -5.32 20.45
N GLN A 3 -5.73 -5.24 19.66
CA GLN A 3 -5.77 -4.37 18.49
C GLN A 3 -5.64 -2.91 18.95
N GLN A 4 -4.62 -2.20 18.48
CA GLN A 4 -4.37 -0.81 18.88
C GLN A 4 -5.06 0.22 17.96
N TYR A 5 -5.38 -0.18 16.74
CA TYR A 5 -5.94 0.71 15.71
C TYR A 5 -7.07 0.01 14.94
N ALA A 6 -8.12 0.76 14.63
CA ALA A 6 -9.21 0.34 13.75
C ALA A 6 -9.19 1.18 12.48
N HIS A 7 -9.39 0.54 11.34
CA HIS A 7 -9.47 1.20 10.03
C HIS A 7 -10.87 0.96 9.46
N MET A 8 -11.42 1.97 8.79
CA MET A 8 -12.76 1.92 8.19
C MET A 8 -12.73 2.47 6.77
N LYS A 9 -13.43 1.80 5.85
CA LYS A 9 -13.75 2.34 4.53
C LYS A 9 -15.17 2.91 4.56
N ILE A 10 -15.33 4.14 4.08
CA ILE A 10 -16.60 4.87 4.12
C ILE A 10 -16.95 5.27 2.69
N LYS A 11 -18.15 4.93 2.26
CA LYS A 11 -18.70 5.40 0.99
C LYS A 11 -19.60 6.61 1.27
N PHE A 12 -19.37 7.70 0.55
CA PHE A 12 -20.23 8.87 0.55
C PHE A 12 -21.13 8.86 -0.68
N GLU A 13 -22.30 9.48 -0.58
CA GLU A 13 -23.26 9.57 -1.70
C GLU A 13 -22.85 10.62 -2.73
N SER A 14 -22.05 11.61 -2.33
CA SER A 14 -21.59 12.69 -3.20
C SER A 14 -20.12 13.04 -2.99
N CYS A 15 -19.50 13.57 -4.05
CA CYS A 15 -18.13 14.08 -4.01
C CYS A 15 -17.97 15.24 -3.01
N SER A 16 -18.99 16.09 -2.87
CA SER A 16 -18.97 17.22 -1.92
C SER A 16 -18.85 16.74 -0.47
N GLN A 17 -19.65 15.74 -0.08
CA GLN A 17 -19.58 15.13 1.25
C GLN A 17 -18.21 14.47 1.50
N ALA A 18 -17.69 13.73 0.52
CA ALA A 18 -16.38 13.10 0.63
C ALA A 18 -15.26 14.14 0.79
N ASN A 19 -15.27 15.20 -0.01
CA ASN A 19 -14.27 16.27 0.06
C ASN A 19 -14.32 16.99 1.41
N LYS A 20 -15.51 17.28 1.91
CA LYS A 20 -15.68 17.87 3.24
C LYS A 20 -15.12 16.97 4.34
N ALA A 21 -15.41 15.66 4.28
CA ALA A 21 -14.87 14.70 5.24
C ALA A 21 -13.33 14.57 5.16
N ILE A 22 -12.74 14.66 3.97
CA ILE A 22 -11.28 14.67 3.79
C ILE A 22 -10.66 15.94 4.38
N GLN A 23 -11.29 17.09 4.17
CA GLN A 23 -10.80 18.38 4.64
C GLN A 23 -10.94 18.55 6.17
N ASP A 24 -12.13 18.26 6.69
CA ASP A 24 -12.49 18.56 8.09
C ASP A 24 -12.30 17.35 9.02
N GLY A 25 -12.16 16.14 8.46
CA GLY A 25 -12.21 14.89 9.21
C GLY A 25 -13.63 14.43 9.54
N LEU A 26 -13.74 13.34 10.30
CA LEU A 26 -15.01 12.83 10.83
C LEU A 26 -14.98 12.71 12.34
N PHE A 27 -16.04 13.13 13.00
CA PHE A 27 -16.18 12.93 14.44
C PHE A 27 -16.81 11.56 14.72
N ILE A 28 -16.04 10.63 15.28
CA ILE A 28 -16.48 9.27 15.58
C ILE A 28 -16.00 8.90 16.99
N GLY A 29 -16.93 8.47 17.86
CA GLY A 29 -16.58 7.98 19.20
C GLY A 29 -15.84 9.01 20.06
N GLY A 30 -16.17 10.31 19.94
CA GLY A 30 -15.54 11.36 20.72
C GLY A 30 -14.21 11.89 20.16
N LYS A 31 -13.77 11.41 18.99
CA LYS A 31 -12.49 11.80 18.36
C LYS A 31 -12.72 12.29 16.93
N VAL A 32 -11.92 13.27 16.51
CA VAL A 32 -11.82 13.65 15.10
C VAL A 32 -10.83 12.70 14.43
N ILE A 33 -11.31 11.97 13.42
CA ILE A 33 -10.56 10.99 12.64
C ILE A 33 -10.22 11.61 11.28
N THR A 34 -8.94 11.58 10.92
CA THR A 34 -8.49 12.00 9.58
C THR A 34 -9.02 11.05 8.52
N VAL A 35 -9.67 11.59 7.50
CA VAL A 35 -10.14 10.83 6.34
C VAL A 35 -9.18 11.04 5.18
N ARG A 36 -8.98 10.00 4.37
CA ARG A 36 -8.21 10.07 3.13
C ARG A 36 -9.04 9.49 2.01
N LYS A 37 -8.84 10.00 0.79
CA LYS A 37 -9.42 9.41 -0.42
C LYS A 37 -8.89 7.97 -0.56
N ASP A 38 -9.79 7.02 -0.79
CA ASP A 38 -9.43 5.64 -1.16
C ASP A 38 -8.94 5.65 -2.60
N ALA A 39 -7.66 6.00 -2.79
CA ALA A 39 -7.01 5.94 -4.08
C ALA A 39 -6.69 4.48 -4.40
N GLN A 40 -6.93 4.09 -5.65
CA GLN A 40 -6.49 2.79 -6.12
C GLN A 40 -4.97 2.68 -5.96
N GLU A 41 -4.50 1.61 -5.33
CA GLU A 41 -3.07 1.34 -5.26
C GLU A 41 -2.51 1.28 -6.68
N PRO A 42 -1.37 1.92 -6.95
CA PRO A 42 -0.81 1.92 -8.29
C PRO A 42 -0.48 0.47 -8.67
N PRO A 43 -0.73 0.07 -9.92
CA PRO A 43 -0.42 -1.28 -10.35
C PRO A 43 1.07 -1.53 -10.22
N ILE A 44 1.39 -2.63 -9.52
CA ILE A 44 2.75 -3.08 -9.26
C ILE A 44 2.95 -4.46 -9.90
N CYS A 45 4.11 -4.67 -10.51
CA CYS A 45 4.51 -6.01 -10.88
C CYS A 45 4.92 -6.78 -9.62
N TYR A 46 4.28 -7.91 -9.32
CA TYR A 46 4.65 -8.70 -8.13
C TYR A 46 5.96 -9.48 -8.26
N ARG A 47 6.58 -9.50 -9.46
CA ARG A 47 7.89 -10.14 -9.69
C ARG A 47 9.06 -9.17 -9.47
N CYS A 48 9.02 -7.98 -10.07
CA CYS A 48 10.09 -6.99 -9.99
C CYS A 48 9.76 -5.77 -9.11
N HIS A 49 8.53 -5.66 -8.61
CA HIS A 49 8.04 -4.56 -7.77
C HIS A 49 8.10 -3.16 -8.37
N THR A 50 8.32 -3.02 -9.69
CA THR A 50 8.22 -1.74 -10.40
C THR A 50 6.77 -1.24 -10.43
N ILE A 51 6.60 0.06 -10.23
CA ILE A 51 5.32 0.76 -10.24
C ILE A 51 5.11 1.43 -11.59
N GLY A 52 3.94 1.25 -12.21
CA GLY A 52 3.53 2.09 -13.34
C GLY A 52 4.08 1.72 -14.71
N ASP A 53 4.96 0.71 -14.83
CA ASP A 53 5.50 0.22 -16.12
C ASP A 53 4.47 -0.52 -16.99
N GLY A 54 3.20 -0.56 -16.61
CA GLY A 54 2.11 -1.11 -17.42
C GLY A 54 2.11 -2.64 -17.59
N HIS A 55 3.03 -3.36 -16.94
CA HIS A 55 3.10 -4.81 -17.00
C HIS A 55 2.75 -5.48 -15.66
N PHE A 56 2.24 -6.70 -15.74
CA PHE A 56 2.01 -7.58 -14.59
C PHE A 56 3.04 -8.70 -14.55
N ALA A 57 3.05 -9.47 -13.46
CA ALA A 57 4.04 -10.53 -13.23
C ALA A 57 4.07 -11.60 -14.33
N ASN A 58 2.95 -11.86 -15.02
CA ASN A 58 2.85 -12.81 -16.13
C ASN A 58 3.61 -12.34 -17.40
N SER A 59 3.68 -11.04 -17.64
CA SER A 59 4.35 -10.42 -18.79
C SER A 59 5.71 -9.82 -18.43
N CYS A 60 6.21 -10.12 -17.23
CA CYS A 60 7.47 -9.58 -16.75
C CYS A 60 8.64 -10.30 -17.44
N THR A 61 9.45 -9.54 -18.17
CA THR A 61 10.64 -10.01 -18.89
C THR A 61 11.90 -10.08 -18.01
N VAL A 62 11.81 -9.60 -16.77
CA VAL A 62 12.91 -9.71 -15.79
C VAL A 62 13.14 -11.19 -15.50
N VAL A 63 14.34 -11.66 -15.85
CA VAL A 63 14.78 -13.05 -15.69
C VAL A 63 15.16 -13.35 -14.24
N MET A 64 15.56 -12.32 -13.48
CA MET A 64 15.98 -12.46 -12.09
C MET A 64 14.79 -12.74 -11.16
N HIS A 65 15.05 -13.62 -10.20
CA HIS A 65 14.14 -14.19 -9.22
C HIS A 65 13.28 -13.15 -8.49
N ASP A 66 12.15 -13.61 -7.95
CA ASP A 66 11.22 -12.85 -7.10
C ASP A 66 11.99 -11.87 -6.19
N VAL A 67 11.95 -10.57 -6.53
CA VAL A 67 12.60 -9.54 -5.73
C VAL A 67 11.79 -9.37 -4.47
N PHE A 68 12.42 -9.37 -3.29
CA PHE A 68 11.64 -9.19 -2.06
C PHE A 68 11.31 -7.72 -1.83
N ARG A 69 10.01 -7.39 -1.80
CA ARG A 69 9.49 -6.04 -1.56
C ARG A 69 10.07 -5.31 -0.35
N HIS A 70 10.44 -6.01 0.73
CA HIS A 70 10.76 -5.38 2.01
C HIS A 70 12.24 -5.03 2.23
N CYS A 71 13.16 -5.79 1.65
CA CYS A 71 14.60 -5.54 1.81
C CYS A 71 15.28 -5.18 0.49
N SER A 72 14.54 -5.21 -0.62
CA SER A 72 15.00 -4.78 -1.93
C SER A 72 16.21 -5.56 -2.45
N GLN A 73 16.25 -6.87 -2.16
CA GLN A 73 17.32 -7.77 -2.58
C GLN A 73 16.75 -8.92 -3.41
N GLU A 74 17.62 -9.57 -4.18
CA GLU A 74 17.29 -10.69 -5.07
C GLU A 74 17.18 -12.00 -4.29
N HIS A 75 16.05 -12.20 -3.63
CA HIS A 75 15.68 -13.48 -3.01
C HIS A 75 14.18 -13.54 -2.73
N ARG A 76 13.66 -14.76 -2.56
CA ARG A 76 12.28 -14.96 -2.10
C ARG A 76 12.10 -14.48 -0.67
N SER A 77 10.92 -13.96 -0.33
CA SER A 77 10.53 -13.54 1.02
C SER A 77 10.91 -14.53 2.13
N ALA A 78 10.79 -15.83 1.86
CA ALA A 78 11.12 -16.91 2.80
C ALA A 78 12.63 -17.07 3.08
N GLN A 79 13.49 -16.54 2.23
CA GLN A 79 14.95 -16.62 2.31
C GLN A 79 15.58 -15.28 2.70
N CYS A 80 14.78 -14.32 3.18
CA CYS A 80 15.28 -13.00 3.54
C CYS A 80 16.19 -13.06 4.77
N PRO A 81 17.47 -12.64 4.68
CA PRO A 81 18.36 -12.59 5.83
C PRO A 81 18.00 -11.47 6.82
N HIS A 82 17.17 -10.51 6.39
CA HIS A 82 16.79 -9.33 7.16
C HIS A 82 15.27 -9.12 7.18
N PRO A 83 14.48 -10.03 7.79
CA PRO A 83 13.01 -9.96 7.77
C PRO A 83 12.44 -8.75 8.51
N SER A 84 13.23 -8.16 9.42
CA SER A 84 12.89 -6.95 10.17
C SER A 84 13.09 -5.66 9.37
N TRP A 85 13.82 -5.69 8.26
CA TRP A 85 14.02 -4.51 7.42
C TRP A 85 12.73 -4.18 6.67
N LYS A 86 12.31 -2.91 6.76
CA LYS A 86 11.08 -2.39 6.17
C LYS A 86 11.42 -1.22 5.27
N TRP A 87 11.80 -1.53 4.04
CA TRP A 87 12.09 -0.54 2.99
C TRP A 87 11.20 -0.84 1.79
N CYS A 88 10.80 0.18 1.05
CA CYS A 88 10.10 -0.02 -0.22
C CYS A 88 11.14 -0.08 -1.34
N TRP A 89 11.06 -1.08 -2.22
CA TRP A 89 11.87 -1.19 -3.45
C TRP A 89 11.96 0.13 -4.23
N ASN A 90 10.85 0.86 -4.29
CA ASN A 90 10.73 2.08 -5.08
C ASN A 90 11.07 3.38 -4.32
N CYS A 91 11.36 3.32 -3.02
CA CYS A 91 11.58 4.51 -2.17
C CYS A 91 12.96 4.50 -1.51
N LYS A 92 14.00 4.10 -2.25
CA LYS A 92 15.39 4.23 -1.77
C LYS A 92 15.72 5.66 -1.36
#